data_AF-A0A453M1R7-F1
#
_entry.id   AF-A0A453M1R7-F1
#
_cell.length_a   1.000
_cell.length_b   1.000
_cell.length_c   1.000
_cell.angle_alpha   90.00
_cell.angle_beta   90.00
_cell.angle_gamma   90.00
#
_symmetry.space_group_name_H-M   'P 1'
#
loop_
_entity.id
_entity.type
_entity.pdbx_description
1 polymer ?
#
loop_
_entity_poly.entity_id
_entity_poly.type
_entity_poly.pdbx_seq_one_letter_code
_entity_poly.pdbx_strand_id
1 'polypeptide(L)' 'SALLLLLSRIPPRMLTFVILLWPQSLIAGEEFQHILRVLNTNVDGKQKIMFALTSIKGVGRRFSNIVCKKADIDMNKR' A
#
# COMPACT_ATOMS: atom_id res chain seq x y z
N SER A 1 27.12 5.14 -23.98
CA SER A 1 27.61 6.39 -24.59
C SER A 1 26.81 6.81 -25.83
N ALA A 2 26.42 5.90 -26.74
CA ALA A 2 25.60 6.25 -27.92
C ALA A 2 24.13 6.67 -27.61
N LEU A 3 23.49 6.04 -26.62
CA LEU A 3 22.11 6.38 -26.20
C LEU A 3 22.00 7.79 -25.61
N LEU A 4 23.02 8.22 -24.85
CA LEU A 4 23.10 9.57 -24.27
C LEU A 4 23.27 10.64 -25.37
N LEU A 5 23.99 10.32 -26.44
CA LEU A 5 24.19 11.22 -27.59
C LEU A 5 22.95 11.34 -28.47
N LEU A 6 22.06 10.34 -28.48
CA LEU A 6 20.80 10.42 -29.20
C LEU A 6 19.76 11.26 -28.43
N LEU A 7 19.79 11.22 -27.09
CA LEU A 7 18.91 11.99 -26.20
C LEU A 7 19.21 13.50 -26.19
N SER A 8 20.45 13.92 -26.48
CA SER A 8 20.82 15.34 -26.53
C SER A 8 20.40 16.07 -27.81
N ARG A 9 19.89 15.35 -28.81
CA ARG A 9 19.48 15.90 -30.12
C ARG A 9 17.97 16.09 -30.27
N ILE A 10 17.20 15.80 -29.23
CA ILE A 10 15.74 15.85 -29.22
C ILE A 10 15.29 17.17 -28.55
N PRO A 11 14.36 17.94 -29.14
CA PRO A 11 13.84 19.16 -28.52
C PRO A 11 13.18 18.82 -27.17
N PRO A 12 13.36 19.67 -26.13
CA PRO A 12 12.97 19.35 -24.74
C PRO A 12 11.47 19.09 -24.56
N ARG A 13 10.63 19.51 -25.51
CA ARG A 13 9.18 19.27 -25.51
C ARG A 13 8.78 17.83 -25.89
N MET A 14 9.67 17.08 -26.53
CA MET A 14 9.42 15.69 -26.94
C MET A 14 9.98 14.69 -25.91
N LEU A 15 10.99 15.12 -25.13
CA LEU A 15 11.58 14.34 -24.05
C LEU A 15 10.56 14.05 -22.94
N THR A 16 9.70 15.03 -22.61
CA THR A 16 8.60 14.87 -21.65
C THR A 16 7.55 13.86 -22.13
N PHE A 17 7.32 13.78 -23.45
CA PHE A 17 6.37 12.83 -24.05
C PHE A 17 6.87 11.38 -24.01
N VAL A 18 8.19 11.16 -24.10
CA VAL A 18 8.82 9.83 -24.03
C VAL A 18 8.89 9.30 -22.59
N ILE A 19 9.15 10.17 -21.61
CA ILE A 19 9.17 9.77 -20.18
C ILE A 19 7.78 9.34 -19.71
N LEU A 20 6.71 9.97 -20.21
CA LEU A 20 5.32 9.60 -19.92
C LEU A 20 4.88 8.26 -20.54
N LEU A 21 5.61 7.75 -21.53
CA LEU A 21 5.31 6.51 -22.25
C LEU A 21 6.14 5.32 -21.74
N TRP A 22 7.03 5.54 -20.76
CA TRP A 22 7.73 4.45 -20.10
C TRP A 22 6.76 3.78 -19.11
N PRO A 23 6.47 2.47 -19.23
CA PRO A 23 5.70 1.78 -18.21
C PRO A 23 6.53 1.84 -16.92
N GLN A 24 6.09 2.65 -15.96
CA GLN A 24 6.58 2.55 -14.59
C GLN A 24 6.28 1.12 -14.16
N SER A 25 7.33 0.31 -13.99
CA SER A 25 7.18 -1.05 -13.51
C SER A 25 6.35 -1.01 -12.24
N LEU A 26 5.19 -1.68 -12.26
CA LEU A 26 4.38 -1.99 -11.09
C LEU A 26 5.24 -2.78 -10.11
N ILE A 27 5.98 -2.07 -9.28
CA ILE A 27 6.52 -2.60 -8.04
C ILE A 27 5.29 -2.76 -7.14
N ALA A 28 4.60 -3.88 -7.32
CA ALA A 28 3.61 -4.40 -6.39
C ALA A 28 4.36 -5.00 -5.20
N GLY A 29 5.08 -4.15 -4.48
CA GLY A 29 5.53 -4.39 -3.13
C GLY A 29 4.81 -3.38 -2.27
N GLU A 30 3.50 -3.56 -2.09
CA GLU A 30 2.71 -2.76 -1.13
C GLU A 30 3.48 -2.73 0.19
N GLU A 31 3.68 -1.53 0.74
CA GLU A 31 4.43 -1.29 1.98
C GLU A 31 3.85 -2.13 3.12
N PHE A 32 4.45 -3.30 3.36
CA PHE A 32 3.96 -4.20 4.40
C PHE A 32 4.37 -3.67 5.76
N GLN A 33 3.41 -3.09 6.47
CA GLN A 33 3.59 -2.64 7.84
C GLN A 33 3.40 -3.83 8.79
N HIS A 34 4.52 -4.42 9.21
CA HIS A 34 4.54 -5.55 10.14
C HIS A 34 3.91 -5.21 11.51
N ILE A 35 4.08 -3.97 11.95
CA ILE A 35 3.59 -3.49 13.24
C ILE A 35 2.86 -2.16 13.01
N LEU A 36 1.58 -2.16 13.30
CA LEU A 36 0.72 -0.98 13.24
C LEU A 36 0.44 -0.51 14.66
N ARG A 37 0.70 0.77 14.95
CA ARG A 37 0.41 1.33 16.28
C ARG A 37 -0.92 2.06 16.25
N VAL A 38 -1.92 1.49 16.92
CA VAL A 38 -3.27 2.03 16.98
C VAL A 38 -3.66 2.14 18.45
N LEU A 39 -4.12 3.32 18.88
CA LEU A 39 -4.58 3.57 20.26
C LEU A 39 -3.56 3.09 21.32
N ASN A 40 -2.29 3.45 21.13
CA ASN A 40 -1.16 3.08 22.01
C ASN A 40 -0.88 1.56 22.11
N THR A 41 -1.61 0.71 21.38
CA THR A 41 -1.38 -0.74 21.28
C THR A 41 -0.63 -1.10 19.99
N ASN A 42 0.18 -2.16 20.06
CA ASN A 42 0.92 -2.68 18.92
C ASN A 42 0.08 -3.80 18.28
N VAL A 43 -0.44 -3.53 17.09
CA VAL A 43 -1.23 -4.45 16.28
C VAL A 43 -0.29 -5.16 15.30
N ASP A 44 -0.33 -6.49 15.27
CA ASP A 44 0.48 -7.30 14.36
C ASP A 44 -0.20 -7.42 12.98
N GLY A 45 0.50 -7.00 11.93
CA GLY A 45 0.02 -7.05 10.54
C GLY A 45 0.06 -8.47 9.94
N LYS A 46 0.57 -9.47 10.66
CA LYS A 46 0.55 -10.88 10.20
C LYS A 46 -0.80 -11.55 10.39
N GLN A 47 -1.64 -11.06 11.30
CA GLN A 47 -2.91 -11.67 11.64
C GLN A 47 -4.05 -11.00 10.89
N LYS A 48 -5.09 -11.77 10.54
CA LYS A 48 -6.31 -11.22 9.93
C LYS A 48 -6.84 -10.03 10.73
N ILE A 49 -7.25 -8.97 10.04
CA ILE A 49 -7.81 -7.72 10.59
C ILE A 49 -8.78 -7.97 11.77
N MET A 50 -9.67 -8.96 11.65
CA MET A 50 -10.66 -9.29 12.69
C MET A 50 -10.02 -9.69 14.03
N PHE A 51 -8.89 -10.40 14.00
CA PHE A 51 -8.13 -10.79 15.19
C PHE A 51 -7.13 -9.72 15.59
N ALA A 52 -6.50 -9.05 14.62
CA ALA A 52 -5.58 -7.95 14.85
C ALA A 52 -6.22 -6.85 15.71
N LEU A 53 -7.46 -6.47 15.42
CA LEU A 53 -8.21 -5.46 16.17
C LEU A 53 -8.54 -5.87 17.62
N THR A 54 -8.53 -7.16 17.95
CA THR A 54 -8.82 -7.62 19.33
C THR A 54 -7.68 -7.38 20.32
N SER A 55 -6.50 -7.00 19.83
CA SER A 55 -5.38 -6.58 20.67
C SER A 55 -5.63 -5.21 21.34
N ILE A 56 -6.58 -4.43 20.81
CA ILE A 56 -7.03 -3.17 21.41
C ILE A 56 -7.96 -3.49 22.59
N LYS A 57 -7.62 -3.00 23.79
CA LYS A 57 -8.45 -3.17 24.99
C LYS A 57 -9.84 -2.57 24.75
N GLY A 58 -10.89 -3.36 24.94
CA GLY A 58 -12.28 -2.96 24.71
C GLY A 58 -12.83 -3.32 23.32
N VAL A 59 -12.00 -3.77 22.37
CA VAL A 59 -12.44 -4.27 21.07
C VAL A 59 -12.50 -5.79 21.10
N GLY A 60 -13.71 -6.33 21.14
CA GLY A 60 -13.95 -7.77 21.03
C GLY A 60 -14.21 -8.22 19.59
N ARG A 61 -14.21 -9.54 19.36
CA ARG A 61 -14.50 -10.16 18.05
C ARG A 61 -15.81 -9.68 17.41
N ARG A 62 -16.85 -9.47 18.22
CA ARG A 62 -18.15 -8.97 17.76
C ARG A 62 -18.06 -7.53 17.24
N PHE A 63 -17.28 -6.69 17.91
CA PHE A 63 -17.09 -5.29 17.52
C PHE A 63 -16.24 -5.20 16.24
N SER A 64 -15.13 -5.94 16.17
CA SER A 64 -14.28 -6.01 14.97
C SER A 64 -15.09 -6.41 13.73
N ASN A 65 -15.97 -7.41 13.83
CA ASN A 65 -16.79 -7.86 12.71
C ASN A 65 -17.76 -6.78 12.20
N ILE A 66 -18.36 -6.00 13.10
CA ILE A 66 -19.28 -4.92 12.73
C ILE A 66 -18.50 -3.77 12.08
N VAL A 67 -17.33 -3.43 12.62
CA VAL A 67 -16.46 -2.38 12.06
C VAL A 67 -15.94 -2.75 10.68
N CYS A 68 -15.43 -3.98 10.48
CA CYS A 68 -14.97 -4.42 9.16
C CYS A 68 -16.10 -4.40 8.12
N LYS A 69 -17.32 -4.79 8.52
CA LYS A 69 -18.52 -4.71 7.67
C LYS A 69 -18.95 -3.28 7.38
N LYS A 70 -18.75 -2.36 8.31
CA LYS A 70 -19.14 -0.95 8.15
C LYS A 70 -18.10 -0.14 7.37
N ALA A 71 -16.83 -0.56 7.43
CA ALA A 71 -15.71 0.06 6.73
C ALA A 71 -15.51 -0.52 5.31
N ASP A 72 -16.40 -1.42 4.85
CA ASP A 72 -16.30 -2.13 3.58
C ASP A 72 -14.93 -2.78 3.35
N ILE A 73 -14.33 -3.29 4.42
CA ILE A 73 -13.05 -3.99 4.40
C ILE A 73 -13.32 -5.48 4.25
N ASP A 74 -12.75 -6.07 3.19
CA ASP A 74 -12.85 -7.51 2.97
C ASP A 74 -12.21 -8.29 4.13
N MET A 75 -12.99 -9.16 4.76
CA MET A 75 -12.58 -9.99 5.90
C MET A 75 -11.61 -11.11 5.50
N ASN A 76 -11.41 -11.32 4.20
CA ASN A 76 -10.40 -12.25 3.68
C ASN A 76 -9.03 -11.59 3.51
N LYS A 77 -8.95 -10.26 3.56
CA LYS A 77 -7.66 -9.56 3.61
C LYS A 77 -6.98 -9.87 4.94
N ARG A 78 -5.66 -10.01 4.85
CA ARG A 78 -4.77 -10.18 5.99
C ARG A 78 -4.86 -8.93 6.85
#